data_AF-A0A954MXV9-F1
#
_entry.id   AF-A0A954MXV9-F1
#
_cell.length_a   1.000
_cell.length_b   1.000
_cell.length_c   1.000
_cell.angle_alpha   90.00
_cell.angle_beta   90.00
_cell.angle_gamma   90.00
#
_symmetry.space_group_name_H-M   'P 1'
#
loop_
_entity.id
_entity.type
_entity.pdbx_description
1 polymer ?
#
loop_
_entity_poly.entity_id
_entity_poly.type
_entity_poly.pdbx_seq_one_letter_code
_entity_poly.pdbx_strand_id
1 'polypeptide(L)' 'RSPNQEAKKRENLLSSLKKDDRVVTIGGIIGTVANISSNGKEITLKMDDNSKVRFVRTAIQGKFSSEENEAESKSA' A
#
# COMPACT_ATOMS: atom_id res chain seq x y z
N ARG A 1 -2.43 -14.46 27.10
CA ARG A 1 -2.23 -14.97 25.72
C ARG A 1 -2.95 -14.00 24.80
N SER A 2 -2.42 -13.25 23.84
CA SER A 2 -1.08 -12.84 23.42
C SER A 2 -1.37 -11.71 22.40
N PRO A 3 -0.83 -10.48 22.51
CA PRO A 3 -1.10 -9.37 21.57
C PRO A 3 -0.49 -9.56 20.16
N ASN A 4 -0.12 -10.80 19.82
CA ASN A 4 0.76 -11.12 18.70
C ASN A 4 0.01 -11.65 17.45
N GLN A 5 -1.32 -11.65 17.47
CA GLN A 5 -2.12 -12.07 16.30
C GLN A 5 -2.58 -10.90 15.42
N GLU A 6 -2.71 -9.69 15.97
CA GLU A 6 -3.16 -8.51 15.22
C GLU A 6 -2.07 -7.96 14.29
N ALA A 7 -0.80 -8.03 14.72
CA ALA A 7 0.34 -7.64 13.89
C ALA A 7 0.42 -8.45 12.58
N LYS A 8 0.16 -9.76 12.66
CA LYS A 8 0.21 -10.66 11.50
C LYS A 8 -0.88 -10.39 10.46
N LYS A 9 -2.03 -9.85 10.87
CA LYS A 9 -3.11 -9.47 9.93
C LYS A 9 -2.74 -8.21 9.15
N ARG A 10 -2.05 -7.26 9.77
CA ARG A 10 -1.55 -6.03 9.10
C ARG A 10 -0.48 -6.30 8.05
N GLU A 11 0.44 -7.24 8.30
CA GLU A 11 1.45 -7.64 7.30
C GLU A 11 0.83 -8.29 6.05
N ASN A 12 -0.25 -9.04 6.20
CA ASN A 12 -0.94 -9.70 5.08
C ASN A 12 -1.67 -8.71 4.15
N LEU A 13 -2.25 -7.63 4.69
CA LEU A 13 -2.93 -6.61 3.87
C LEU A 13 -1.96 -5.80 3.01
N LEU A 14 -0.79 -5.48 3.57
CA LEU A 14 0.26 -4.78 2.83
C LEU A 14 0.80 -5.64 1.67
N SER A 15 0.58 -6.97 1.66
CA SER A 15 1.11 -7.91 0.64
C SER A 15 0.23 -8.02 -0.59
N SER A 16 -0.96 -7.41 -0.56
CA SER A 16 -1.89 -7.42 -1.70
C SER A 16 -1.60 -6.33 -2.73
N LEU A 17 -0.57 -5.51 -2.53
CA LEU A 17 -0.09 -4.55 -3.52
C LEU A 17 0.58 -5.31 -4.67
N LYS A 18 -0.03 -5.24 -5.86
CA LYS A 18 0.51 -5.85 -7.08
C LYS A 18 1.09 -4.76 -7.98
N LYS A 19 1.93 -5.19 -8.92
CA LYS A 19 2.40 -4.33 -10.02
C LYS A 19 1.17 -3.89 -10.83
N ASP A 20 1.16 -2.64 -11.28
CA ASP A 20 0.05 -1.97 -11.99
C ASP A 20 -1.16 -1.55 -11.14
N ASP A 21 -1.15 -1.75 -9.81
CA ASP A 21 -2.21 -1.20 -8.96
C ASP A 21 -2.09 0.32 -8.83
N ARG A 22 -3.23 1.01 -8.91
CA ARG A 22 -3.34 2.40 -8.46
C ARG A 22 -3.40 2.45 -6.95
N VAL A 23 -2.61 3.33 -6.36
CA VAL A 23 -2.49 3.48 -4.91
C VAL A 23 -2.50 4.94 -4.53
N VAL A 24 -2.92 5.20 -3.30
CA VAL A 24 -2.80 6.49 -2.66
C VAL A 24 -1.77 6.41 -1.53
N THR A 25 -0.87 7.37 -1.52
CA THR A 25 0.13 7.54 -0.46
C THR A 25 -0.46 8.37 0.69
N ILE A 26 0.16 8.33 1.87
CA ILE A 26 -0.30 9.10 3.05
C ILE A 26 -0.41 10.61 2.77
N GLY A 27 0.41 11.14 1.85
CA GLY A 27 0.37 12.55 1.44
C GLY A 27 -0.73 12.91 0.45
N GLY A 28 -1.67 12.00 0.17
CA GLY A 28 -2.75 12.20 -0.81
C GLY A 28 -2.29 12.08 -2.27
N ILE A 29 -1.05 11.65 -2.51
CA ILE A 29 -0.53 11.48 -3.87
C ILE A 29 -1.04 10.15 -4.42
N ILE A 30 -1.65 10.21 -5.59
CA ILE A 30 -2.14 9.05 -6.33
C ILE A 30 -1.08 8.67 -7.37
N GLY A 31 -0.72 7.39 -7.40
CA GLY A 31 0.24 6.87 -8.36
C GLY A 31 -0.03 5.42 -8.71
N THR A 32 0.67 4.92 -9.71
CA THR A 32 0.59 3.51 -10.13
C THR A 32 1.84 2.76 -9.72
N VAL A 33 1.70 1.55 -9.18
CA VAL A 33 2.83 0.71 -8.77
C VAL A 33 3.59 0.22 -10.00
N ALA A 34 4.77 0.78 -10.25
CA ALA A 34 5.63 0.36 -11.36
C ALA A 34 6.51 -0.83 -10.98
N ASN A 35 7.00 -0.88 -9.73
CA ASN A 35 7.88 -1.95 -9.29
C ASN A 35 7.79 -2.14 -7.77
N ILE A 36 7.98 -3.37 -7.30
CA ILE A 36 8.08 -3.69 -5.88
C ILE A 36 9.47 -4.29 -5.69
N SER A 37 10.27 -3.68 -4.81
CA SER A 37 11.62 -4.13 -4.50
C SER A 37 11.59 -5.54 -3.91
N SER A 38 12.61 -6.36 -4.21
CA SER A 38 12.70 -7.77 -3.79
C SER A 38 12.66 -7.94 -2.27
N ASN A 39 13.06 -6.92 -1.52
CA ASN A 39 12.99 -6.92 -0.06
C ASN A 39 11.58 -6.62 0.48
N GLY A 40 10.61 -6.27 -0.37
CA GLY A 40 9.22 -5.97 0.01
C GLY A 40 9.04 -4.75 0.92
N LYS A 41 10.11 -3.99 1.18
CA LYS A 41 10.12 -2.78 2.02
C LYS A 41 9.87 -1.51 1.22
N GLU A 42 10.15 -1.56 -0.08
CA GLU A 42 10.19 -0.39 -0.95
C GLU A 42 9.41 -0.67 -2.24
N ILE A 43 8.67 0.33 -2.70
CA ILE A 43 7.79 0.28 -3.85
C ILE A 43 8.09 1.49 -4.71
N THR A 44 8.26 1.27 -6.01
CA THR A 44 8.40 2.34 -6.99
C THR A 44 7.03 2.69 -7.54
N LEU A 45 6.61 3.93 -7.32
CA LEU A 45 5.37 4.48 -7.87
C LEU A 45 5.71 5.36 -9.07
N LYS A 46 4.94 5.20 -10.14
CA LYS A 46 4.90 6.12 -11.27
C LYS A 46 3.78 7.12 -10.99
N MET A 47 4.15 8.37 -10.77
CA MET A 47 3.21 9.49 -10.54
C MET A 47 2.86 10.20 -11.85
N ASP A 48 3.79 10.21 -12.80
CA ASP A 48 3.65 10.85 -14.11
C ASP A 48 4.58 10.14 -15.12
N ASP A 49 4.63 10.57 -16.38
CA ASP A 49 5.32 9.83 -17.43
C ASP A 49 6.84 9.73 -17.21
N ASN A 50 7.44 10.76 -16.60
CA ASN A 50 8.85 10.78 -16.23
C ASN A 50 9.11 10.62 -14.71
N SER A 51 8.07 10.68 -13.88
CA SER A 51 8.22 10.72 -12.42
C SER A 51 8.04 9.34 -11.81
N LYS A 52 9.16 8.65 -11.58
CA LYS A 52 9.24 7.39 -10.81
C LYS A 52 9.90 7.66 -9.47
N VAL A 53 9.19 7.41 -8.38
CA VAL A 53 9.68 7.68 -7.03
C VAL A 53 9.57 6.41 -6.20
N ARG A 54 10.63 6.13 -5.44
CA ARG A 54 10.64 5.04 -4.47
C ARG A 54 10.06 5.50 -3.15
N PHE A 55 9.02 4.82 -2.72
CA PHE A 55 8.41 4.98 -1.42
C PHE A 55 8.60 3.73 -0.59
N VAL A 56 8.64 3.91 0.73
CA VAL A 56 8.53 2.79 1.65
C VAL A 56 7.11 2.24 1.64
N ARG A 57 6.96 0.93 1.80
CA ARG A 57 5.65 0.26 1.83
C ARG A 57 4.74 0.78 2.94
N THR A 58 5.33 1.25 4.04
CA THR A 58 4.62 1.90 5.15
C THR A 58 4.05 3.27 4.79
N ALA A 59 4.49 3.89 3.69
CA ALA A 59 3.98 5.18 3.21
C ALA A 59 2.78 5.05 2.24
N ILE A 60 2.36 3.82 1.93
CA ILE A 60 1.17 3.55 1.13
C ILE A 60 -0.03 3.46 2.06
N GLN A 61 -1.01 4.35 1.86
CA GLN A 61 -2.24 4.35 2.65
C GLN A 61 -3.19 3.24 2.17
N GLY A 62 -3.30 3.02 0.86
CA GLY A 62 -4.16 1.98 0.31
C GLY A 62 -4.20 1.98 -1.20
N LYS A 63 -5.02 1.08 -1.77
CA LYS A 63 -5.33 1.07 -3.21
C LYS A 63 -6.33 2.17 -3.54
N PHE A 64 -6.12 2.82 -4.67
CA PHE A 64 -7.03 3.82 -5.21
C PHE A 64 -7.92 3.13 -6.26
N SER A 65 -9.00 2.50 -5.79
CA SER A 65 -10.07 1.97 -6.64
C SER A 65 -11.40 2.54 -6.14
N SER A 66 -12.30 2.90 -7.06
CA SER A 66 -13.65 3.38 -6.73
C SER A 66 -14.56 2.28 -6.17
N GLU A 67 -14.06 1.05 -6.03
CA GLU A 67 -14.80 -0.08 -5.50
C GLU A 67 -13.94 -0.78 -4.43
N GLU A 68 -14.40 -0.64 -3.18
CA GLU A 68 -14.06 -1.37 -1.95
C GLU A 68 -12.63 -1.33 -1.38
N ASN A 69 -12.48 -0.71 -0.19
CA ASN A 69 -12.06 -1.46 1.00
C ASN A 69 -12.61 -0.83 2.29
N GLU A 70 -13.78 -1.35 2.65
CA GLU A 70 -14.37 -1.39 3.98
C GLU A 70 -13.49 -2.25 4.91
N ALA A 71 -12.42 -1.69 5.47
CA ALA A 71 -11.67 -2.31 6.58
C ALA A 71 -11.10 -1.23 7.50
N GLU A 72 -11.54 -1.23 8.76
CA GLU A 72 -11.15 -0.33 9.87
C GLU A 72 -11.89 1.02 9.98
N SER A 73 -13.23 1.00 9.97
CA SER A 73 -13.99 1.70 11.02
C SER A 73 -15.21 0.90 11.51
N LYS A 74 -14.99 -0.39 11.78
CA LYS A 74 -15.70 -1.13 12.84
C LYS A 74 -14.65 -1.64 13.82
N SER A 75 -14.22 -0.75 14.71
CA SER A 75 -13.82 -1.11 16.06
C SER A 75 -14.60 -0.18 16.98
N ALA A 76 -15.79 -0.65 17.38
CA ALA A 76 -16.44 -0.23 18.61
C ALA A 76 -15.61 -0.70 19.81
#